data_AF-A0A9C7VAC7-F1
#
_entry.id   AF-A0A9C7VAC7-F1
#
_cell.length_a   1.000
_cell.length_b   1.000
_cell.length_c   1.000
_cell.angle_alpha   90.00
_cell.angle_beta   90.00
_cell.angle_gamma   90.00
#
_symmetry.space_group_name_H-M   'P 1'
#
loop_
_entity.id
_entity.type
_entity.pdbx_description
1 polymer ?
#
loop_
_entity_poly.entity_id
_entity_poly.type
_entity_poly.pdbx_seq_one_letter_code
_entity_poly.pdbx_strand_id
1 'polypeptide(L)'
;MESVATSRNSVRINCKPELLESFFHKEAILRGNKPLALDMGIHPSGLSREKVRLVGLACRMISQLGLPAGCVAQTGCEQNVVLTGEVAKKLISMLEGIREPKTE
;
A
#
# COMPACT_ATOMS: atom_id res chain seq x y z
N MET A 1 -1.83 17.45 25.30
CA MET A 1 -2.16 16.30 24.44
C MET A 1 -1.72 16.70 23.04
N GLU A 2 -0.46 16.41 22.71
CA GLU A 2 0.14 16.86 21.46
C GLU A 2 -0.37 15.96 20.33
N SER A 3 -1.19 16.53 19.45
CA SER A 3 -1.56 15.90 18.19
C SER A 3 -0.35 15.94 17.26
N VAL A 4 0.52 14.93 17.39
CA VAL A 4 1.59 14.70 16.42
C VAL A 4 0.90 14.34 15.10
N ALA A 5 0.89 15.30 14.17
CA ALA A 5 0.51 15.05 12.80
C ALA A 5 1.44 13.96 12.25
N THR A 6 0.95 12.72 12.22
CA THR A 6 1.69 11.59 11.70
C THR A 6 2.01 11.91 10.25
N SER A 7 3.30 12.01 9.95
CA SER A 7 3.82 12.50 8.69
C SER A 7 3.15 11.83 7.50
N ARG A 8 3.01 12.60 6.43
CA ARG A 8 2.41 12.30 5.12
C ARG A 8 3.15 11.13 4.43
N ASN A 9 3.13 9.95 5.01
CA ASN A 9 3.83 8.76 4.55
C ASN A 9 2.95 8.03 3.53
N SER A 10 2.48 8.75 2.50
CA SER A 10 1.69 8.16 1.43
C SER A 10 2.63 7.63 0.35
N VAL A 11 2.54 6.34 0.00
CA VAL A 11 3.13 5.83 -1.24
C VAL A 11 2.40 6.52 -2.39
N ARG A 12 3.09 7.41 -3.10
CA ARG A 12 2.53 8.08 -4.28
C ARG A 12 2.47 7.10 -5.44
N ILE A 13 1.26 6.73 -5.82
CA ILE A 13 1.02 5.93 -7.01
C ILE A 13 1.02 6.91 -8.20
N ASN A 14 2.12 6.95 -8.95
CA ASN A 14 2.28 7.76 -10.15
C ASN A 14 1.62 7.12 -11.39
N CYS A 15 0.38 6.62 -11.26
CA CYS A 15 -0.38 6.15 -12.41
C CYS A 15 -1.66 6.96 -12.59
N LYS A 16 -2.08 7.09 -13.84
CA LYS A 16 -3.30 7.82 -14.18
C LYS A 16 -4.52 7.07 -13.63
N PRO A 17 -5.53 7.76 -13.07
CA PRO A 17 -6.72 7.12 -12.50
C PRO A 17 -7.40 6.15 -13.47
N GLU A 18 -7.42 6.47 -14.76
CA GLU A 18 -8.09 5.67 -15.81
C GLU A 18 -7.42 4.29 -15.99
N LEU A 19 -6.12 4.18 -15.71
CA LEU A 19 -5.40 2.90 -15.74
C LEU A 19 -5.78 2.01 -14.56
N LEU A 20 -5.93 2.59 -13.36
CA LEU A 20 -6.41 1.86 -12.18
C LEU A 20 -7.86 1.40 -12.39
N GLU A 21 -8.71 2.28 -12.89
CA GLU A 21 -10.12 1.93 -13.17
C GLU A 21 -10.22 0.78 -14.17
N SER A 22 -9.45 0.84 -15.26
CA SER A 22 -9.42 -0.22 -16.28
C SER A 22 -8.95 -1.56 -15.71
N PHE A 23 -7.94 -1.54 -14.83
CA PHE A 23 -7.45 -2.73 -14.15
C PHE A 23 -8.54 -3.33 -13.23
N PHE A 24 -9.10 -2.53 -12.32
CA PHE A 24 -10.11 -3.03 -11.37
C PHE A 24 -11.41 -3.45 -12.04
N HIS A 25 -11.80 -2.82 -13.16
CA HIS A 25 -12.93 -3.29 -13.94
C HIS A 25 -12.69 -4.67 -14.56
N LYS A 26 -11.48 -4.93 -15.09
CA LYS A 26 -11.11 -6.26 -15.62
C LYS A 26 -11.12 -7.31 -14.51
N GLU A 27 -10.49 -7.04 -13.38
CA GLU A 27 -10.47 -7.95 -12.23
C GLU A 27 -11.89 -8.24 -11.69
N ALA A 28 -12.74 -7.21 -11.63
CA ALA A 28 -14.14 -7.38 -11.22
C ALA A 28 -14.94 -8.28 -12.18
N ILE A 29 -14.65 -8.20 -13.48
CA ILE A 29 -15.27 -9.09 -14.49
C ILE A 29 -14.78 -10.53 -14.30
N LEU A 30 -13.47 -10.73 -14.12
CA LEU A 30 -12.86 -12.05 -13.94
C LEU A 30 -13.38 -12.76 -12.68
N ARG A 31 -13.51 -12.03 -11.57
CA ARG A 31 -14.04 -12.57 -10.31
C ARG A 31 -15.53 -12.90 -10.40
N GLY A 32 -16.27 -12.15 -11.22
CA GLY A 32 -17.72 -12.29 -11.39
C GLY A 32 -18.52 -11.48 -10.36
N ASN A 33 -19.70 -11.00 -10.78
CA ASN A 33 -20.48 -10.04 -9.99
C ASN A 33 -21.00 -10.61 -8.66
N LYS A 34 -21.46 -11.87 -8.62
CA LYS A 34 -22.03 -12.47 -7.42
C LYS A 34 -21.02 -12.62 -6.27
N PRO A 35 -19.85 -13.26 -6.46
CA PRO A 35 -18.84 -13.36 -5.40
C PRO A 35 -18.29 -11.98 -5.01
N LEU A 36 -18.01 -11.11 -5.98
CA LEU A 36 -17.54 -9.75 -5.69
C LEU A 36 -18.54 -8.96 -4.83
N ALA A 37 -19.85 -9.09 -5.09
CA ALA A 37 -20.87 -8.40 -4.31
C ALA A 37 -20.85 -8.86 -2.84
N LEU A 38 -20.80 -10.17 -2.61
CA LEU A 38 -20.76 -10.75 -1.27
C LEU A 38 -19.51 -10.32 -0.51
N ASP A 39 -18.35 -10.34 -1.16
CA ASP A 39 -17.08 -9.94 -0.54
C ASP A 39 -17.05 -8.44 -0.17
N MET A 40 -17.73 -7.60 -0.96
CA MET A 40 -17.83 -6.16 -0.71
C MET A 40 -19.01 -5.78 0.21
N GLY A 41 -19.79 -6.75 0.69
CA GLY A 41 -20.98 -6.49 1.51
C GLY A 41 -22.13 -5.82 0.75
N ILE A 42 -22.16 -5.95 -0.57
CA ILE A 42 -23.18 -5.39 -1.46
C ILE A 42 -24.16 -6.49 -1.86
N HIS A 43 -25.45 -6.17 -1.92
CA HIS A 43 -26.43 -7.13 -2.41
C HIS A 43 -26.18 -7.46 -3.91
N PRO A 44 -26.18 -8.73 -4.34
CA PRO A 44 -25.81 -9.11 -5.71
C PRO A 44 -26.59 -8.40 -6.84
N SER A 45 -27.83 -7.99 -6.58
CA SER A 45 -28.66 -7.24 -7.55
C SER A 45 -28.24 -5.77 -7.73
N GLY A 46 -27.54 -5.18 -6.75
CA GLY A 46 -27.13 -3.78 -6.76
C GLY A 46 -25.74 -3.54 -7.37
N LEU A 47 -24.88 -4.55 -7.31
CA LEU A 47 -23.46 -4.39 -7.67
C LEU A 47 -23.25 -3.86 -9.09
N SER A 48 -24.02 -4.32 -10.08
CA SER A 48 -23.85 -3.89 -11.48
C SER A 48 -24.00 -2.38 -11.66
N ARG A 49 -24.82 -1.71 -10.83
CA ARG A 49 -25.02 -0.26 -10.87
C ARG A 49 -23.97 0.48 -10.05
N GLU A 50 -23.57 -0.10 -8.93
CA GLU A 50 -22.68 0.58 -7.97
C GLU A 50 -21.20 0.40 -8.32
N LYS A 51 -20.79 -0.71 -8.92
CA LYS A 51 -19.39 -1.06 -9.12
C LYS A 51 -18.60 0.00 -9.89
N VAL A 52 -19.17 0.57 -10.95
CA VAL A 52 -18.49 1.60 -11.77
C VAL A 52 -18.22 2.85 -10.93
N ARG A 53 -19.23 3.29 -10.19
CA ARG A 53 -19.13 4.46 -9.31
C ARG A 53 -18.13 4.23 -8.18
N LEU A 54 -18.18 3.06 -7.54
CA LEU A 54 -17.31 2.70 -6.42
C LEU A 54 -15.84 2.57 -6.87
N VAL A 55 -15.59 1.90 -7.99
CA VAL A 55 -14.24 1.75 -8.56
C VAL A 55 -13.66 3.12 -8.93
N GLY A 56 -14.42 3.96 -9.64
CA GLY A 56 -13.93 5.29 -10.01
C GLY A 56 -13.71 6.24 -8.83
N LEU A 57 -14.48 6.09 -7.74
CA LEU A 57 -14.23 6.83 -6.51
C LEU A 57 -12.95 6.33 -5.81
N ALA A 58 -12.80 5.02 -5.67
CA ALA A 58 -11.63 4.41 -5.04
C ALA A 58 -10.33 4.75 -5.79
N CYS A 59 -10.33 4.69 -7.13
CA CYS A 59 -9.16 5.02 -7.94
C CYS A 59 -8.75 6.49 -7.80
N ARG A 60 -9.72 7.41 -7.73
CA ARG A 60 -9.46 8.83 -7.47
C ARG A 60 -8.90 9.07 -6.08
N MET A 61 -9.45 8.41 -5.06
CA MET A 61 -8.91 8.49 -3.69
C MET A 61 -7.47 7.99 -3.64
N ILE A 62 -7.18 6.84 -4.25
CA ILE A 62 -5.83 6.27 -4.31
C ILE A 62 -4.87 7.20 -5.08
N SER A 63 -5.30 7.76 -6.20
CA SER A 63 -4.46 8.67 -7.00
C SER A 63 -4.17 10.00 -6.29
N GLN A 64 -5.15 10.56 -5.58
CA GLN A 64 -5.03 11.87 -4.92
C GLN A 64 -4.37 11.79 -3.53
N LEU A 65 -4.72 10.76 -2.76
CA LEU A 65 -4.30 10.61 -1.36
C LEU A 65 -3.12 9.65 -1.20
N GLY A 66 -2.89 8.79 -2.21
CA GLY A 66 -1.93 7.69 -2.11
C GLY A 66 -2.42 6.57 -1.19
N LEU A 67 -1.56 5.58 -0.99
CA LEU A 67 -1.78 4.54 0.02
C LEU A 67 -0.96 4.83 1.27
N PRO A 68 -1.43 4.47 2.48
CA PRO A 68 -0.63 4.63 3.69
C PRO A 68 0.67 3.82 3.60
N ALA A 69 1.74 4.30 4.23
CA ALA A 69 3.02 3.59 4.29
C ALA A 69 2.85 2.25 5.01
N GLY A 70 3.52 1.22 4.48
CA GLY A 70 3.40 -0.15 4.98
C GLY A 70 2.16 -0.90 4.49
N CYS A 71 1.22 -0.26 3.78
CA CYS A 71 0.06 -0.96 3.20
C CYS A 71 0.36 -1.72 1.90
N VAL A 72 1.49 -1.44 1.25
CA VAL A 72 1.94 -2.18 0.07
C VAL A 72 3.06 -3.10 0.50
N ALA A 73 2.79 -4.41 0.51
CA ALA A 73 3.85 -5.40 0.54
C ALA A 73 4.57 -5.32 -0.82
N GLN A 74 5.79 -4.79 -0.85
CA GLN A 74 6.63 -4.89 -2.04
C GLN A 74 6.89 -6.38 -2.31
N THR A 75 6.64 -6.84 -3.52
CA THR A 75 6.97 -8.19 -3.95
C THR A 75 8.48 -8.39 -3.80
N GLY A 76 8.89 -9.25 -2.86
CA GLY A 76 10.30 -9.46 -2.47
C GLY A 76 10.72 -8.83 -1.13
N CYS A 77 9.87 -8.06 -0.47
CA CYS A 77 10.11 -7.52 0.88
C CYS A 77 9.28 -8.26 1.93
N GLU A 78 9.63 -9.51 2.22
CA GLU A 78 8.94 -10.29 3.26
C GLU A 78 9.28 -9.84 4.70
N GLN A 79 10.24 -8.93 4.88
CA GLN A 79 10.63 -8.46 6.20
C GLN A 79 10.85 -6.95 6.23
N ASN A 80 9.80 -6.19 6.54
CA ASN A 80 9.98 -4.87 7.13
C ASN A 80 10.60 -5.07 8.52
N VAL A 81 11.94 -5.10 8.60
CA VAL A 81 12.66 -5.13 9.88
C VAL A 81 12.58 -3.75 10.49
N VAL A 82 11.68 -3.56 11.46
CA VAL A 82 11.62 -2.33 12.24
C VAL A 82 12.73 -2.40 13.30
N LEU A 83 13.82 -1.68 13.06
CA LEU A 83 14.91 -1.56 14.02
C LEU A 83 14.52 -0.54 15.11
N THR A 84 14.37 -1.01 16.35
CA THR A 84 14.25 -0.13 17.51
C THR A 84 15.60 0.49 17.85
N GLY A 85 15.62 1.63 18.55
CA GLY A 85 16.85 2.40 18.80
C GLY A 85 17.98 1.61 19.49
N GLU A 86 17.64 0.62 20.32
CA GLU A 86 18.63 -0.26 20.96
C GLU A 86 19.23 -1.28 19.98
N VAL A 87 18.40 -1.86 19.11
CA VAL A 87 18.82 -2.81 18.08
C VAL A 87 19.68 -2.09 17.04
N ALA A 88 19.32 -0.86 16.66
CA ALA A 88 20.11 -0.02 15.76
C ALA A 88 21.52 0.28 16.34
N LYS A 89 21.63 0.60 17.64
CA LYS A 89 22.93 0.84 18.30
C LYS A 89 23.83 -0.41 18.30
N LYS A 90 23.27 -1.59 18.60
CA LYS A 90 24.02 -2.85 18.54
C LYS A 90 24.50 -3.16 17.12
N LEU A 91 23.65 -2.91 16.12
CA LEU A 91 23.98 -3.16 14.72
C LEU A 91 25.11 -2.24 14.24
N ILE A 92 25.07 -0.95 14.60
CA ILE A 92 26.13 0.02 14.29
C ILE A 92 27.46 -0.42 14.94
N SER A 93 27.44 -0.82 16.22
CA SER A 93 28.64 -1.27 16.92
C SER A 93 29.25 -2.55 16.29
N MET A 94 28.42 -3.47 15.79
CA MET A 94 28.89 -4.64 15.04
C MET A 94 29.50 -4.25 13.69
N LEU A 95 28.89 -3.30 12.97
CA LEU A 95 29.39 -2.83 11.67
C LEU A 95 30.70 -2.05 11.79
N GLU A 96 30.89 -1.30 12.87
CA GLU A 96 32.15 -0.61 13.17
C GLU A 96 33.31 -1.61 13.38
N GLY A 97 33.03 -2.79 13.94
CA GLY A 97 34.02 -3.86 14.11
C GLY A 97 34.39 -4.60 12.81
N ILE A 98 33.57 -4.51 11.76
CA ILE A 98 33.81 -5.14 10.45
C ILE A 98 34.53 -4.17 9.49
N ARG A 99 34.65 -2.89 9.84
CA ARG A 99 35.33 -1.90 9.02
C ARG A 99 36.80 -2.29 8.86
N GLU A 100 37.16 -2.79 7.68
CA GLU A 100 38.55 -3.09 7.33
C GLU A 100 39.44 -1.87 7.64
N PRO A 101 40.66 -2.10 8.15
CA PRO A 101 41.56 -1.00 8.46
C PRO A 101 41.77 -0.18 7.20
N LYS A 102 41.61 1.15 7.31
CA LYS A 102 41.98 2.06 6.22
C LYS A 102 43.43 1.76 5.87
N THR A 103 43.66 1.25 4.67
CA THR A 103 44.99 1.13 4.09
C THR A 103 45.55 2.54 3.98
N GLU A 104 46.49 2.88 4.86
CA GLU A 104 47.41 4.01 4.70
C GLU A 104 48.51 3.65 3.70
#